data_AF-A0A9W9WB39-F1
#
_entry.id   AF-A0A9W9WB39-F1
#
_cell.length_a   1.000
_cell.length_b   1.000
_cell.length_c   1.000
_cell.angle_alpha   90.00
_cell.angle_beta   90.00
_cell.angle_gamma   90.00
#
_symmetry.space_group_name_H-M   'P 1'
#
loop_
_entity.id
_entity.type
_entity.pdbx_description
1 polymer ?
#
loop_
_entity_poly.entity_id
_entity_poly.type
_entity_poly.pdbx_seq_one_letter_code
_entity_poly.pdbx_strand_id
1 'polypeptide(L)'
;MTIVENKTSNYTNYVPIALPILYLGIASPKRLREVYKAAMTLGLIFQARDDFLDVYGDPRITGKIGTDIQENKCSWLPVTPLEYSNDEQKKLLETCYGTEKNSDIVKVKVKALFDHLDLAEKSRRWDERVMGEARALFQGSSDAGLKEVFTLFLSKYLQDPRRGVPRPAKL
;
A
#
# COMPACT_ATOMS: atom_id res chain seq x y z
N MET A 1 11.75 12.29 3.61
CA MET A 1 11.45 11.01 4.26
C MET A 1 9.95 10.93 4.47
N THR A 2 9.30 9.95 3.86
CA THR A 2 7.83 9.78 3.91
C THR A 2 7.42 8.80 5.01
N ILE A 3 6.16 8.84 5.47
CA ILE A 3 5.64 7.93 6.50
C ILE A 3 5.84 6.45 6.09
N VAL A 4 5.60 6.15 4.82
CA VAL A 4 5.73 4.80 4.23
C VAL A 4 7.18 4.28 4.31
N GLU A 5 8.17 5.13 3.99
CA GLU A 5 9.59 4.76 4.03
C GLU A 5 10.01 4.26 5.41
N ASN A 6 9.61 5.00 6.46
CA ASN A 6 10.02 4.71 7.84
C ASN A 6 9.16 3.64 8.51
N LYS A 7 7.84 3.69 8.30
CA LYS A 7 6.91 2.76 8.95
C LYS A 7 6.92 1.39 8.29
N THR A 8 7.31 1.23 7.03
CA THR A 8 7.06 -0.04 6.32
C THR A 8 8.24 -0.46 5.48
N SER A 9 8.74 0.41 4.60
CA SER A 9 9.74 0.01 3.61
C SER A 9 11.08 -0.42 4.23
N ASN A 10 11.55 0.27 5.28
CA ASN A 10 12.84 -0.02 5.90
C ASN A 10 12.88 -1.38 6.61
N TYR A 11 12.01 -1.64 7.59
CA TYR A 11 12.08 -2.89 8.35
C TYR A 11 11.46 -4.09 7.60
N THR A 12 10.45 -3.86 6.76
CA THR A 12 9.71 -4.96 6.10
C THR A 12 10.45 -5.47 4.88
N ASN A 13 11.12 -4.59 4.13
CA ASN A 13 11.70 -4.94 2.83
C ASN A 13 13.21 -4.71 2.80
N TYR A 14 13.70 -3.54 3.23
CA TYR A 14 15.12 -3.21 3.09
C TYR A 14 16.00 -4.05 4.01
N VAL A 15 15.75 -4.03 5.32
CA VAL A 15 16.57 -4.74 6.31
C VAL A 15 16.62 -6.26 6.05
N PRO A 16 15.51 -6.97 5.78
CA PRO A 16 15.55 -8.41 5.53
C PRO A 16 16.38 -8.82 4.30
N ILE A 17 16.56 -7.91 3.34
CA ILE A 17 17.36 -8.16 2.12
C ILE A 17 18.80 -7.66 2.31
N ALA A 18 18.99 -6.49 2.93
CA ALA A 18 20.30 -5.89 3.13
C ALA A 18 21.13 -6.62 4.20
N LEU A 19 20.50 -7.15 5.25
CA LEU A 19 21.20 -7.81 6.35
C LEU A 19 21.95 -9.08 5.90
N PRO A 20 21.35 -10.02 5.14
CA PRO A 20 22.09 -11.16 4.57
C PRO A 20 23.22 -10.73 3.64
N ILE A 21 23.01 -9.70 2.82
CA ILE A 21 24.02 -9.17 1.90
C ILE A 21 25.24 -8.62 2.66
N LEU A 22 25.00 -7.94 3.78
CA LEU A 22 26.05 -7.47 4.69
C LEU A 22 26.75 -8.62 5.40
N TYR A 23 25.98 -9.55 5.97
CA TYR A 23 26.49 -10.70 6.72
C TYR A 23 27.40 -11.59 5.85
N LEU A 24 27.01 -11.84 4.60
CA LEU A 24 27.78 -12.64 3.65
C LEU A 24 29.02 -11.91 3.10
N GLY A 25 29.26 -10.65 3.48
CA GLY A 25 30.40 -9.86 2.98
C GLY A 25 30.30 -9.48 1.51
N ILE A 26 29.11 -9.62 0.91
CA ILE A 26 28.88 -9.37 -0.52
C ILE A 26 28.27 -7.97 -0.76
N ALA A 27 28.23 -7.11 0.26
CA ALA A 27 27.71 -5.76 0.13
C ALA A 27 28.62 -4.88 -0.74
N SER A 28 28.00 -4.08 -1.61
CA SER A 28 28.66 -2.97 -2.30
C SER A 28 27.74 -1.76 -2.30
N PRO A 29 28.27 -0.52 -2.40
CA PRO A 29 27.43 0.67 -2.46
C PRO A 29 26.41 0.64 -3.61
N LYS A 30 26.78 0.04 -4.75
CA LYS A 30 25.86 -0.16 -5.88
C LYS A 30 24.73 -1.13 -5.51
N ARG A 31 25.08 -2.30 -4.97
CA ARG A 31 24.12 -3.36 -4.59
C ARG A 31 23.14 -2.87 -3.52
N LEU A 32 23.63 -2.20 -2.49
CA LEU A 32 22.78 -1.64 -1.43
C LEU A 32 21.84 -0.54 -1.95
N ARG A 33 22.27 0.30 -2.91
CA ARG A 33 21.39 1.29 -3.55
C ARG A 33 20.30 0.64 -4.39
N GLU A 34 20.62 -0.42 -5.15
CA GLU A 34 19.60 -1.18 -5.90
C GLU A 34 18.60 -1.83 -4.95
N VAL A 35 19.08 -2.43 -3.86
CA VAL A 35 18.23 -3.02 -2.81
C VAL A 35 17.34 -1.98 -2.16
N TYR A 36 17.88 -0.81 -1.83
CA TYR A 36 17.11 0.28 -1.25
C TYR A 36 15.98 0.72 -2.17
N LYS A 37 16.29 1.03 -3.44
CA LYS A 37 15.27 1.44 -4.42
C LYS A 37 14.15 0.41 -4.53
N ALA A 38 14.50 -0.86 -4.65
CA ALA A 38 13.54 -1.94 -4.77
C ALA A 38 12.68 -2.10 -3.50
N ALA A 39 13.31 -2.09 -2.33
CA ALA A 39 12.62 -2.18 -1.05
C ALA A 39 11.66 -1.01 -0.81
N MET A 40 12.01 0.20 -1.25
CA MET A 40 11.14 1.37 -1.15
C MET A 40 9.90 1.21 -2.04
N THR A 41 10.09 0.78 -3.30
CA THR A 41 8.97 0.54 -4.23
C THR A 41 8.04 -0.56 -3.70
N LEU A 42 8.59 -1.66 -3.19
CA LEU A 42 7.78 -2.74 -2.60
C LEU A 42 7.03 -2.25 -1.36
N GLY A 43 7.70 -1.53 -0.45
CA GLY A 43 7.05 -1.02 0.76
C GLY A 43 5.91 -0.05 0.48
N LEU A 44 6.03 0.75 -0.59
CA LEU A 44 4.95 1.61 -1.07
C LEU A 44 3.73 0.82 -1.52
N ILE A 45 3.94 -0.22 -2.33
CA ILE A 45 2.87 -1.11 -2.79
C ILE A 45 2.21 -1.83 -1.61
N PHE A 46 3.00 -2.34 -0.66
CA PHE A 46 2.50 -3.02 0.52
C PHE A 46 1.65 -2.10 1.40
N GLN A 47 2.11 -0.88 1.67
CA GLN A 47 1.36 0.05 2.52
C GLN A 47 0.07 0.51 1.84
N ALA A 48 0.12 0.87 0.55
CA ALA A 48 -1.07 1.27 -0.19
C ALA A 48 -2.15 0.16 -0.19
N ARG A 49 -1.72 -1.10 -0.24
CA ARG A 49 -2.61 -2.25 -0.12
C ARG A 49 -3.15 -2.46 1.30
N ASP A 50 -2.32 -2.33 2.33
CA ASP A 50 -2.78 -2.42 3.72
C ASP A 50 -3.85 -1.36 4.00
N ASP A 51 -3.62 -0.13 3.56
CA ASP A 51 -4.58 0.98 3.64
C ASP A 51 -5.89 0.63 2.90
N PHE A 52 -5.79 0.05 1.70
CA PHE A 52 -6.97 -0.41 0.93
C PHE A 52 -7.77 -1.49 1.64
N LEU A 53 -7.08 -2.48 2.19
CA LEU A 53 -7.71 -3.56 2.94
C LEU A 53 -8.28 -3.08 4.28
N ASP A 54 -7.77 -1.99 4.84
CA ASP A 54 -8.34 -1.39 6.05
C ASP A 54 -9.75 -0.86 5.80
N VAL A 55 -10.00 -0.29 4.61
CA VAL A 55 -11.31 0.27 4.25
C VAL A 55 -12.24 -0.73 3.55
N TYR A 56 -11.71 -1.53 2.63
CA TYR A 56 -12.48 -2.42 1.75
C TYR A 56 -12.36 -3.90 2.07
N GLY A 57 -11.37 -4.28 2.89
CA GLY A 57 -11.12 -5.68 3.21
C GLY A 57 -12.24 -6.30 4.05
N ASP A 58 -12.53 -7.57 3.77
CA ASP A 58 -13.40 -8.38 4.64
C ASP A 58 -12.62 -8.75 5.92
N PRO A 59 -13.10 -8.39 7.13
CA PRO A 59 -12.43 -8.73 8.39
C PRO A 59 -12.15 -10.23 8.56
N ARG A 60 -12.95 -11.10 7.95
CA ARG A 60 -12.77 -12.56 7.97
C ARG A 60 -11.52 -13.01 7.19
N ILE A 61 -11.11 -12.21 6.20
CA ILE A 61 -9.95 -12.48 5.34
C ILE A 61 -8.73 -11.70 5.86
N THR A 62 -8.91 -10.45 6.29
CA THR A 62 -7.82 -9.61 6.81
C THR A 62 -7.41 -9.97 8.23
N GLY A 63 -8.30 -10.61 9.00
CA GLY A 63 -8.10 -10.94 10.41
C GLY A 63 -8.19 -9.73 11.36
N LYS A 64 -8.50 -8.54 10.84
CA LYS A 64 -8.62 -7.29 11.60
C LYS A 64 -9.81 -6.47 11.12
N ILE A 65 -10.41 -5.73 12.06
CA ILE A 65 -11.34 -4.65 11.73
C ILE A 65 -10.48 -3.43 11.39
N GLY A 66 -10.72 -2.79 10.24
CA GLY A 66 -10.00 -1.58 9.88
C GLY A 66 -10.34 -0.40 10.79
N THR A 67 -9.35 0.42 11.13
CA THR A 67 -9.47 1.52 12.09
C THR A 67 -8.94 2.85 11.56
N ASP A 68 -8.44 2.90 10.33
CA ASP A 68 -7.71 4.06 9.81
C ASP A 68 -8.56 5.34 9.79
N ILE A 69 -9.86 5.22 9.50
CA ILE A 69 -10.80 6.35 9.48
C ILE A 69 -10.99 6.92 10.90
N GLN A 70 -11.16 6.05 11.89
CA GLN A 70 -11.36 6.45 13.30
C GLN A 70 -10.10 7.06 13.90
N GLU A 71 -8.94 6.48 13.57
CA GLU A 71 -7.65 6.91 14.11
C GLU A 71 -7.06 8.12 13.38
N ASN A 72 -7.79 8.69 12.42
CA ASN A 72 -7.33 9.80 11.59
C ASN A 72 -5.98 9.50 10.91
N LYS A 73 -5.77 8.26 10.46
CA LYS A 73 -4.50 7.87 9.85
C LYS A 73 -4.34 8.57 8.50
N CYS A 74 -3.15 9.11 8.26
CA CYS A 74 -2.72 9.56 6.95
C CYS A 74 -2.36 8.35 6.08
N SER A 75 -3.39 7.64 5.60
CA SER A 75 -3.25 6.54 4.65
C SER A 75 -3.25 7.07 3.20
N TRP A 76 -2.91 6.21 2.24
CA TRP A 76 -2.96 6.49 0.81
C TRP A 76 -4.38 6.87 0.32
N LEU A 77 -5.40 6.29 0.99
CA LEU A 77 -6.82 6.47 0.67
C LEU A 77 -7.48 7.77 1.13
N PRO A 78 -7.00 8.53 2.11
CA PRO A 78 -7.46 9.90 2.37
C PRO A 78 -6.74 10.96 1.53
N VAL A 79 -5.48 10.77 1.12
CA VAL A 79 -4.75 11.77 0.32
C VAL A 79 -5.30 11.87 -1.10
N THR A 80 -5.61 10.72 -1.70
CA THR A 80 -6.18 10.63 -3.05
C THR A 80 -7.54 11.35 -3.18
N PRO A 81 -8.56 11.11 -2.34
CA PRO A 81 -9.85 11.76 -2.47
C PRO A 81 -9.83 13.27 -2.23
N LEU A 82 -8.91 13.84 -1.44
CA LEU A 82 -8.82 15.30 -1.33
C LEU A 82 -8.52 15.98 -2.68
N GLU A 83 -7.80 15.29 -3.56
CA GLU A 83 -7.51 15.77 -4.93
C GLU A 83 -8.71 15.64 -5.88
N TYR A 84 -9.60 14.66 -5.64
CA TYR A 84 -10.78 14.40 -6.48
C TYR A 84 -12.11 14.91 -5.88
N SER A 85 -12.10 15.41 -4.65
CA SER A 85 -13.29 15.85 -3.93
C SER A 85 -13.62 17.31 -4.22
N ASN A 86 -14.91 17.60 -4.34
CA ASN A 86 -15.41 18.97 -4.23
C ASN A 86 -15.39 19.46 -2.76
N ASP A 87 -15.71 20.73 -2.53
CA ASP A 87 -15.62 21.33 -1.19
C ASP A 87 -16.59 20.70 -0.17
N GLU A 88 -17.76 20.24 -0.61
CA GLU A 88 -18.74 19.56 0.23
C GLU A 88 -18.24 18.18 0.68
N GLN A 89 -17.62 17.43 -0.23
CA GLN A 89 -17.01 16.13 0.02
C GLN A 89 -15.78 16.26 0.92
N LYS A 90 -14.95 17.31 0.74
CA LYS A 90 -13.84 17.62 1.65
C LYS A 90 -14.34 17.90 3.06
N LYS A 91 -15.37 18.72 3.21
CA LYS A 91 -15.98 19.03 4.50
C LYS A 91 -16.58 17.78 5.18
N LEU A 92 -17.15 16.86 4.40
CA LEU A 92 -17.61 15.57 4.90
C LEU A 92 -16.43 14.75 5.45
N LEU A 93 -15.33 14.65 4.72
CA LEU A 93 -14.11 13.96 5.18
C LEU A 93 -13.57 14.58 6.47
N GLU A 94 -13.45 15.91 6.54
CA GLU A 94 -13.01 16.64 7.74
C GLU A 94 -13.89 16.36 8.97
N THR A 95 -15.20 16.22 8.77
CA THR A 95 -16.15 15.94 9.87
C THR A 95 -16.11 14.47 10.28
N CYS A 96 -15.80 13.56 9.36
CA CYS A 96 -15.88 12.12 9.58
C CYS A 96 -14.56 11.53 10.12
N TYR A 97 -13.42 11.98 9.61
CA TYR A 97 -12.11 11.46 10.01
C TYR A 97 -11.79 11.80 11.47
N GLY A 98 -11.20 10.85 12.19
CA GLY A 98 -10.85 11.04 13.61
C GLY A 98 -12.04 10.94 14.58
N THR A 99 -13.22 10.55 14.09
CA THR A 99 -14.44 10.47 14.92
C THR A 99 -14.66 9.05 15.44
N GLU A 100 -14.59 8.87 16.76
CA GLU A 100 -14.93 7.59 17.41
C GLU A 100 -16.43 7.39 17.61
N LYS A 101 -17.19 8.48 17.77
CA LYS A 101 -18.64 8.43 17.98
C LYS A 101 -19.36 8.00 16.70
N ASN A 102 -20.27 7.03 16.79
CA ASN A 102 -20.97 6.46 15.63
C ASN A 102 -20.02 5.94 14.54
N SER A 103 -18.89 5.35 14.95
CA SER A 103 -17.80 4.90 14.08
C SER A 103 -18.25 4.03 12.90
N ASP A 104 -19.26 3.18 13.08
CA ASP A 104 -19.83 2.35 12.00
C ASP A 104 -20.57 3.20 10.96
N ILE A 105 -21.36 4.18 11.39
CA ILE A 105 -22.07 5.11 10.50
C ILE A 105 -21.07 5.99 9.74
N VAL A 106 -20.03 6.46 10.44
CA VAL A 106 -18.93 7.24 9.85
C VAL A 106 -18.21 6.42 8.77
N LYS A 107 -17.87 5.15 9.07
CA LYS A 107 -17.27 4.21 8.10
C LYS A 107 -18.12 4.05 6.85
N VAL A 108 -19.44 3.81 7.01
CA VAL A 108 -20.35 3.65 5.87
C VAL A 108 -20.40 4.92 5.02
N LYS A 109 -20.46 6.11 5.64
CA LYS A 109 -20.48 7.39 4.92
C LYS A 109 -19.19 7.65 4.15
N VAL A 110 -18.03 7.44 4.79
CA VAL A 110 -16.72 7.63 4.14
C VAL A 110 -16.53 6.63 3.00
N LYS A 111 -16.91 5.37 3.22
CA LYS A 111 -16.86 4.34 2.16
C LYS A 111 -17.75 4.69 0.97
N ALA A 112 -18.98 5.15 1.21
CA ALA A 112 -19.87 5.58 0.14
C ALA A 112 -19.31 6.75 -0.67
N LEU A 113 -18.64 7.71 -0.01
CA LEU A 113 -17.92 8.77 -0.71
C LEU A 113 -16.77 8.20 -1.56
N PHE A 114 -16.00 7.26 -1.02
CA PHE A 114 -14.91 6.64 -1.76
C PHE A 114 -15.39 5.84 -2.97
N ASP A 115 -16.53 5.17 -2.85
CA ASP A 115 -17.20 4.48 -3.96
C ASP A 115 -17.65 5.49 -5.03
N HIS A 116 -18.26 6.63 -4.64
CA HIS A 116 -18.64 7.71 -5.55
C HIS A 116 -17.44 8.32 -6.30
N LEU A 117 -16.28 8.39 -5.64
CA LEU A 117 -15.03 8.88 -6.23
C LEU A 117 -14.26 7.81 -7.04
N ASP A 118 -14.81 6.60 -7.16
CA ASP A 118 -14.21 5.47 -7.86
C ASP A 118 -12.79 5.15 -7.35
N LEU A 119 -12.56 5.31 -6.04
CA LEU A 119 -11.22 5.13 -5.45
C LEU A 119 -10.72 3.70 -5.57
N ALA A 120 -11.62 2.70 -5.59
CA ALA A 120 -11.24 1.31 -5.77
C ALA A 120 -10.59 1.07 -7.14
N GLU A 121 -11.17 1.61 -8.21
CA GLU A 121 -10.61 1.51 -9.55
C GLU A 121 -9.33 2.34 -9.70
N LYS A 122 -9.28 3.55 -9.11
CA LYS A 122 -8.06 4.38 -9.10
C LYS A 122 -6.91 3.67 -8.37
N SER A 123 -7.20 3.05 -7.22
CA SER A 123 -6.24 2.25 -6.47
C SER A 123 -5.72 1.07 -7.29
N ARG A 124 -6.62 0.34 -7.97
CA ARG A 124 -6.25 -0.75 -8.87
C ARG A 124 -5.32 -0.29 -9.99
N ARG A 125 -5.66 0.79 -10.70
CA ARG A 125 -4.82 1.32 -11.79
C ARG A 125 -3.46 1.79 -11.29
N TRP A 126 -3.42 2.42 -10.12
CA TRP A 126 -2.17 2.83 -9.49
C TRP A 126 -1.32 1.60 -9.14
N ASP A 127 -1.91 0.56 -8.54
CA ASP A 127 -1.22 -0.68 -8.19
C ASP A 127 -0.65 -1.37 -9.43
N GLU A 128 -1.44 -1.54 -10.48
CA GLU A 128 -0.99 -2.14 -11.75
C GLU A 128 0.19 -1.38 -12.37
N ARG A 129 0.13 -0.05 -12.36
CA ARG A 129 1.22 0.79 -12.88
C ARG A 129 2.49 0.65 -12.05
N VAL A 130 2.40 0.80 -10.73
CA VAL A 130 3.57 0.73 -9.84
C VAL A 130 4.16 -0.68 -9.82
N MET A 131 3.33 -1.72 -9.94
CA MET A 131 3.79 -3.10 -10.09
C MET A 131 4.52 -3.33 -11.42
N GLY A 132 4.06 -2.70 -12.50
CA GLY A 132 4.77 -2.68 -13.78
C GLY A 132 6.14 -2.01 -13.68
N GLU A 133 6.21 -0.84 -13.04
CA GLU A 133 7.44 -0.11 -12.78
C GLU A 133 8.42 -0.92 -11.91
N ALA A 134 7.92 -1.56 -10.85
CA ALA A 134 8.71 -2.43 -9.98
C ALA A 134 9.31 -3.61 -10.76
N ARG A 135 8.50 -4.29 -11.59
CA ARG A 135 8.96 -5.39 -12.43
C ARG A 135 10.05 -4.94 -13.40
N ALA A 136 9.86 -3.79 -14.07
CA ALA A 136 10.85 -3.24 -14.98
C ALA A 136 12.17 -2.89 -14.27
N LEU A 137 12.08 -2.27 -13.08
CA LEU A 137 13.24 -1.96 -12.24
C LEU A 137 14.03 -3.23 -11.89
N PHE A 138 13.34 -4.30 -11.50
CA PHE A 138 13.99 -5.54 -11.09
C PHE A 138 14.61 -6.28 -12.27
N GLN A 139 13.90 -6.38 -13.40
CA GLN A 139 14.43 -6.99 -14.61
C GLN A 139 15.65 -6.23 -15.17
N GLY A 140 15.69 -4.91 -14.99
CA GLY A 140 16.78 -4.04 -15.40
C GLY A 140 18.04 -4.09 -14.53
N SER A 141 18.02 -4.76 -13.36
CA SER A 141 19.24 -4.89 -12.54
C SER A 141 20.34 -5.65 -13.30
N SER A 142 21.61 -5.36 -13.04
CA SER A 142 22.73 -6.16 -13.56
C SER A 142 23.06 -7.37 -12.68
N ASP A 143 22.45 -7.47 -11.50
CA ASP A 143 22.78 -8.46 -10.47
C ASP A 143 21.75 -9.61 -10.49
N ALA A 144 22.16 -10.79 -10.96
CA ALA A 144 21.27 -11.94 -11.10
C ALA A 144 20.70 -12.43 -9.76
N GLY A 145 21.48 -12.36 -8.67
CA GLY A 145 21.02 -12.78 -7.34
C GLY A 145 19.94 -11.82 -6.81
N LEU A 146 20.12 -10.52 -6.98
CA LEU A 146 19.08 -9.54 -6.63
C LEU A 146 17.80 -9.73 -7.44
N LYS A 147 17.90 -10.02 -8.74
CA LYS A 147 16.72 -10.31 -9.58
C LYS A 147 15.88 -11.44 -9.01
N GLU A 148 16.52 -12.52 -8.61
CA GLU A 148 15.85 -13.70 -8.08
C GLU A 148 15.15 -13.36 -6.76
N VAL A 149 15.84 -12.68 -5.84
CA VAL A 149 15.26 -12.23 -4.57
C VAL A 149 14.02 -11.36 -4.82
N PHE A 150 14.10 -10.34 -5.68
CA PHE A 150 12.95 -9.48 -5.95
C PHE A 150 11.81 -10.19 -6.66
N THR A 151 12.12 -11.13 -7.55
CA THR A 151 11.10 -11.97 -8.21
C THR A 151 10.36 -12.83 -7.19
N LEU A 152 11.06 -13.39 -6.20
CA LEU A 152 10.45 -14.15 -5.10
C LEU A 152 9.58 -13.28 -4.19
N PHE A 153 10.00 -12.05 -3.89
CA PHE A 153 9.18 -11.12 -3.11
C PHE A 153 7.90 -10.73 -3.87
N LEU A 154 8.02 -10.41 -5.18
CA LEU A 154 6.87 -10.12 -6.02
C LEU A 154 5.92 -11.32 -6.15
N SER A 155 6.44 -12.54 -6.30
CA SER A 155 5.58 -13.73 -6.42
C SER A 155 4.77 -13.95 -5.14
N LYS A 156 5.38 -13.79 -3.96
CA LYS A 156 4.66 -13.84 -2.68
C LYS A 156 3.59 -12.75 -2.57
N TYR A 157 3.90 -11.53 -3.01
CA TYR A 157 2.92 -10.44 -3.04
C TYR A 157 1.71 -10.77 -3.95
N LEU A 158 1.97 -11.31 -5.14
CA LEU A 158 0.94 -11.65 -6.13
C LEU A 158 0.06 -12.84 -5.70
N GLN A 159 0.61 -13.76 -4.91
CA GLN A 159 -0.08 -14.93 -4.37
C GLN A 159 -0.88 -14.64 -3.10
N ASP A 160 -0.77 -13.44 -2.53
CA ASP A 160 -1.46 -13.08 -1.30
C ASP A 160 -3.00 -13.16 -1.50
N PRO A 161 -3.70 -14.03 -0.75
CA PRO A 161 -5.13 -14.31 -0.93
C PRO A 161 -6.02 -13.08 -0.71
N ARG A 162 -5.51 -12.06 0.00
CA ARG A 162 -6.18 -10.77 0.20
C ARG A 162 -6.28 -9.94 -1.10
N ARG A 163 -5.74 -10.42 -2.23
CA ARG A 163 -5.79 -9.74 -3.54
C ARG A 163 -7.12 -9.97 -4.25
N GLY A 164 -7.85 -11.01 -3.86
CA GLY A 164 -9.15 -11.37 -4.42
C GLY A 164 -10.35 -10.70 -3.74
N VAL A 165 -10.16 -9.65 -2.93
CA VAL A 165 -11.28 -8.98 -2.26
C VAL A 165 -12.27 -8.49 -3.32
N PRO A 166 -13.57 -8.87 -3.23
CA PRO A 166 -14.49 -8.69 -4.34
C PRO A 166 -14.80 -7.21 -4.61
N ARG A 167 -14.93 -6.91 -5.91
CA ARG A 167 -15.51 -5.68 -6.46
C ARG A 167 -16.87 -5.40 -5.79
N PRO A 168 -17.19 -4.17 -5.36
CA PRO A 168 -18.59 -3.83 -5.18
C PRO A 168 -19.29 -4.02 -6.54
N ALA A 169 -20.40 -4.76 -6.55
CA ALA A 169 -21.26 -4.81 -7.71
C ALA A 169 -21.69 -3.37 -8.01
N LYS A 170 -21.54 -2.93 -9.27
CA LYS A 170 -22.14 -1.67 -9.71
C LYS A 170 -23.63 -1.72 -9.34
N LEU A 171 -24.05 -0.86 -8.42
CA LEU A 171 -25.47 -0.55 -8.22
C LEU A 171 -25.98 0.20 -9.45
#